data_AF-A0A8J6XQ11-F1
#
_entry.id   AF-A0A8J6XQ11-F1
#
_cell.length_a   1.000
_cell.length_b   1.000
_cell.length_c   1.000
_cell.angle_alpha   90.00
_cell.angle_beta   90.00
_cell.angle_gamma   90.00
#
_symmetry.space_group_name_H-M   'P 1'
#
loop_
_entity.id
_entity.type
_entity.pdbx_description
1 polymer ?
#
loop_
_entity_poly.entity_id
_entity_poly.type
_entity_poly.pdbx_seq_one_letter_code
_entity_poly.pdbx_strand_id
1 'polypeptide(L)'
;MCAARREKIDRAGLKFENSRPAGEIEVLVRTEKPLSPQQQDQLQEVGYHTHFVMGKFSSGCVSNDEQLDKVAELPFVRKVERSFPLFKE
;
A
#
# COMPACT_ATOMS: atom_id res chain seq x y z
N MET A 1 1.99 -26.94 27.35
CA MET A 1 1.06 -25.95 27.90
C MET A 1 0.79 -24.90 26.84
N CYS A 2 -0.43 -24.83 26.31
CA CYS A 2 -0.82 -23.89 25.26
C CYS A 2 -0.95 -22.49 25.88
N ALA A 3 -0.03 -21.58 25.56
CA ALA A 3 -0.18 -20.17 25.88
C ALA A 3 -1.02 -19.50 24.79
N ALA A 4 -2.28 -19.22 25.12
CA ALA A 4 -3.19 -18.48 24.26
C ALA A 4 -2.62 -17.07 23.98
N ARG A 5 -2.21 -16.82 22.72
CA ARG A 5 -1.95 -15.47 22.21
C ARG A 5 -3.27 -14.70 22.29
N ARG A 6 -3.34 -13.70 23.16
CA ARG A 6 -4.43 -12.71 23.11
C ARG A 6 -4.20 -11.82 21.90
N GLU A 7 -4.78 -12.22 20.78
CA GLU A 7 -4.91 -11.39 19.57
C GLU A 7 -5.72 -10.13 19.94
N LYS A 8 -5.07 -8.97 19.88
CA LYS A 8 -5.77 -7.68 20.00
C LYS A 8 -6.34 -7.33 18.63
N ILE A 9 -7.64 -7.53 18.50
CA ILE A 9 -8.43 -7.16 17.33
C ILE A 9 -8.83 -5.68 17.47
N ASP A 10 -8.58 -4.88 16.45
CA ASP A 10 -9.14 -3.51 16.32
C ASP A 10 -10.61 -3.61 15.82
N ARG A 11 -11.45 -2.69 16.30
CA ARG A 11 -12.88 -2.56 16.00
C ARG A 11 -13.26 -2.45 14.51
N ALA A 12 -12.30 -2.27 13.59
CA ALA A 12 -12.50 -2.29 12.15
C ALA A 12 -12.38 -3.69 11.51
N GLY A 13 -12.01 -4.73 12.27
CA GLY A 13 -11.89 -6.10 11.75
C GLY A 13 -10.72 -6.32 10.78
N LEU A 14 -9.88 -5.31 10.53
CA LEU A 14 -8.63 -5.48 9.78
C LEU A 14 -7.51 -5.94 10.70
N LYS A 15 -7.08 -7.19 10.51
CA LYS A 15 -5.85 -7.72 11.09
C LYS A 15 -4.66 -6.99 10.47
N PHE A 16 -4.02 -6.08 11.21
CA PHE A 16 -2.62 -5.72 10.96
C PHE A 16 -1.71 -6.81 11.53
N GLU A 17 -1.87 -8.07 11.09
CA GLU A 17 -0.83 -9.08 11.26
C GLU A 17 0.19 -8.86 10.15
N ASN A 18 1.16 -7.99 10.42
CA ASN A 18 2.56 -8.14 10.04
C ASN A 18 3.28 -6.85 10.46
N SER A 19 4.21 -7.02 11.38
CA SER A 19 5.33 -6.12 11.65
C SER A 19 5.88 -5.50 10.36
N ARG A 20 5.45 -4.27 10.02
CA ARG A 20 6.05 -3.49 8.94
C ARG A 20 7.32 -2.82 9.48
N PRO A 21 8.41 -2.75 8.71
CA PRO A 21 9.57 -1.98 9.09
C PRO A 21 9.15 -0.52 9.35
N ALA A 22 9.59 0.06 10.46
CA ALA A 22 9.43 1.49 10.66
C ALA A 22 10.10 2.23 9.48
N GLY A 23 9.35 3.02 8.72
CA GLY A 23 9.87 3.81 7.60
C GLY A 23 9.14 3.66 6.27
N GLU A 24 8.20 2.72 6.13
CA GLU A 24 7.41 2.61 4.90
C GLU A 24 6.35 3.73 4.78
N ILE A 25 6.21 4.25 3.56
CA ILE A 25 5.25 5.28 3.19
C ILE A 25 4.07 4.59 2.53
N GLU A 26 2.92 4.63 3.21
CA GLU A 26 1.67 4.11 2.66
C GLU A 26 1.15 5.01 1.54
N VAL A 27 0.73 4.38 0.45
CA VAL A 27 0.35 5.08 -0.78
C VAL A 27 -0.90 4.47 -1.41
N LEU A 28 -1.70 5.35 -2.00
CA LEU A 28 -2.80 5.01 -2.87
C LEU A 28 -2.51 5.54 -4.28
N VAL A 29 -2.36 4.62 -5.22
CA VAL A 29 -2.13 4.91 -6.63
C VAL A 29 -3.47 4.86 -7.37
N ARG A 30 -3.77 5.92 -8.11
CA ARG A 30 -4.94 6.02 -8.99
C ARG A 30 -4.50 5.94 -10.44
N THR A 31 -5.19 5.12 -11.22
CA THR A 31 -4.95 4.93 -12.66
C THR A 31 -6.18 5.29 -13.47
N GLU A 32 -6.05 5.42 -14.79
CA GLU A 32 -7.21 5.69 -15.67
C GLU A 32 -8.08 4.47 -15.92
N LYS A 33 -7.46 3.29 -15.97
CA LYS A 33 -8.04 1.97 -16.20
C LYS A 33 -7.49 0.98 -15.17
N PRO A 34 -8.17 -0.14 -14.92
CA PRO A 34 -7.62 -1.18 -14.07
C PRO A 34 -6.21 -1.59 -14.51
N LEU A 35 -5.33 -1.82 -13.52
CA LEU A 35 -3.94 -2.19 -13.78
C LEU A 35 -3.89 -3.52 -14.54
N SER A 36 -3.22 -3.53 -15.69
CA SER A 36 -2.84 -4.77 -16.36
C SER A 36 -1.75 -5.50 -15.56
N PRO A 37 -1.54 -6.81 -15.76
CA PRO A 37 -0.45 -7.53 -15.11
C PRO A 37 0.91 -6.87 -15.33
N GLN A 38 1.20 -6.44 -16.56
CA GLN A 38 2.45 -5.72 -16.90
C GLN A 38 2.62 -4.42 -16.11
N GLN A 39 1.54 -3.69 -15.86
CA GLN A 39 1.59 -2.46 -15.06
C GLN A 39 1.79 -2.76 -13.56
N GLN A 40 1.32 -3.91 -13.08
CA GLN A 40 1.59 -4.36 -11.71
C GLN A 40 3.07 -4.75 -11.56
N ASP A 41 3.64 -5.41 -12.56
CA ASP A 41 5.07 -5.75 -12.60
C ASP A 41 5.92 -4.46 -12.60
N GLN A 42 5.57 -3.47 -13.43
CA GLN A 42 6.25 -2.16 -13.46
C GLN A 42 6.20 -1.42 -12.12
N LEU A 43 5.09 -1.52 -11.38
CA LEU A 43 5.00 -0.97 -10.03
C LEU A 43 5.99 -1.68 -9.09
N GLN A 44 6.05 -3.01 -9.12
CA GLN A 44 7.00 -3.75 -8.29
C GLN A 44 8.46 -3.42 -8.62
N GLU A 45 8.79 -3.25 -9.91
CA GLU A 45 10.13 -2.89 -10.37
C GLU A 45 10.62 -1.55 -9.81
N VAL A 46 9.72 -0.58 -9.61
CA VAL A 46 10.07 0.72 -8.99
C VAL A 46 10.04 0.70 -7.45
N GLY A 47 9.81 -0.47 -6.85
CA GLY A 47 9.82 -0.68 -5.40
C GLY A 47 8.45 -0.53 -4.72
N TYR A 48 7.36 -0.46 -5.49
CA TYR A 48 6.01 -0.41 -4.94
C TYR A 48 5.54 -1.81 -4.52
N HIS A 49 5.21 -1.96 -3.24
CA HIS A 49 4.68 -3.19 -2.68
C HIS A 49 3.17 -3.11 -2.61
N THR A 50 2.49 -3.90 -3.46
CA THR A 50 1.02 -3.88 -3.54
C THR A 50 0.40 -4.61 -2.35
N HIS A 51 -0.52 -3.94 -1.64
CA HIS A 51 -1.40 -4.56 -0.66
C HIS A 51 -2.67 -5.12 -1.31
N PHE A 52 -3.36 -4.29 -2.10
CA PHE A 52 -4.57 -4.68 -2.82
C PHE A 52 -4.81 -3.82 -4.06
N VAL A 53 -5.54 -4.37 -5.02
CA VAL A 53 -5.98 -3.67 -6.23
C VAL A 53 -7.50 -3.75 -6.34
N MET A 54 -8.16 -2.63 -6.56
CA MET A 54 -9.61 -2.55 -6.71
C MET A 54 -9.98 -1.58 -7.84
N GLY A 55 -10.42 -2.13 -8.98
CA GLY A 55 -10.75 -1.32 -10.14
C GLY A 55 -9.56 -0.46 -10.59
N LYS A 56 -9.71 0.86 -10.51
CA LYS A 56 -8.70 1.87 -10.93
C LYS A 56 -7.77 2.33 -9.80
N PHE A 57 -7.74 1.58 -8.71
CA PHE A 57 -6.99 1.91 -7.50
C PHE A 57 -6.07 0.75 -7.13
N SER A 58 -4.86 1.09 -6.73
CA SER A 58 -3.94 0.18 -6.07
C SER A 58 -3.50 0.83 -4.76
N SER A 59 -3.56 0.08 -3.67
CA SER A 59 -2.98 0.48 -2.39
C SER A 59 -1.76 -0.37 -2.11
N GLY A 60 -0.75 0.26 -1.52
CA GLY A 60 0.54 -0.35 -1.29
C GLY A 60 1.43 0.54 -0.42
N CYS A 61 2.70 0.19 -0.37
CA CYS A 61 3.72 0.99 0.28
C CYS A 61 4.99 1.11 -0.58
N VAL A 62 5.79 2.14 -0.27
CA VAL A 62 7.16 2.33 -0.75
C VAL A 62 8.07 2.59 0.45
N SER A 63 9.36 2.31 0.33
CA SER A 63 10.32 2.43 1.44
C SER A 63 10.87 3.85 1.63
N ASN A 64 10.76 4.73 0.63
CA ASN A 64 11.29 6.10 0.69
C ASN A 64 10.64 7.03 -0.37
N ASP A 65 10.95 8.33 -0.27
CA ASP A 65 10.42 9.36 -1.19
C ASP A 65 10.92 9.18 -2.64
N GLU A 66 12.13 8.65 -2.86
CA GLU A 66 12.65 8.40 -4.22
C GLU A 66 11.81 7.36 -4.97
N GLN A 67 11.41 6.29 -4.30
CA GLN A 67 10.49 5.29 -4.86
C GLN A 67 9.09 5.87 -5.09
N LEU A 68 8.64 6.78 -4.22
CA LEU A 68 7.37 7.49 -4.43
C LEU A 68 7.38 8.29 -5.73
N ASP A 69 8.47 9.02 -5.98
CA ASP A 69 8.64 9.81 -7.20
C ASP A 69 8.65 8.91 -8.44
N LYS A 70 9.38 7.79 -8.39
CA LYS A 70 9.39 6.78 -9.47
C LYS A 70 8.00 6.22 -9.75
N VAL A 71 7.19 5.98 -8.73
CA VAL A 71 5.78 5.55 -8.91
C VAL A 71 4.95 6.63 -9.59
N ALA A 72 5.15 7.90 -9.21
CA ALA A 72 4.42 9.03 -9.79
C ALA A 72 4.78 9.30 -11.27
N GLU A 73 5.99 8.93 -11.69
CA GLU A 73 6.48 9.07 -13.08
C GLU A 73 5.96 7.98 -14.03
N LEU A 74 5.37 6.90 -13.52
CA LEU A 74 4.85 5.82 -14.36
C LEU A 74 3.71 6.33 -15.26
N PRO A 75 3.71 6.02 -16.57
CA PRO A 75 2.82 6.66 -17.55
C PRO A 75 1.33 6.34 -17.37
N PHE A 76 1.01 5.28 -16.64
CA PHE A 76 -0.36 4.88 -16.34
C PHE A 76 -0.85 5.38 -14.97
N VAL A 77 0.03 5.98 -14.18
CA VAL A 77 -0.27 6.57 -12.87
C VAL A 77 -0.78 7.98 -13.08
N ARG A 78 -2.01 8.23 -12.63
CA ARG A 78 -2.66 9.54 -12.73
C ARG A 78 -2.45 10.37 -11.47
N LYS A 79 -2.45 9.70 -10.31
CA LYS A 79 -2.31 10.35 -9.01
C LYS A 79 -1.73 9.39 -8.00
N VAL A 80 -0.85 9.90 -7.15
CA VAL A 80 -0.37 9.21 -5.96
C VAL A 80 -0.81 10.01 -4.74
N GLU A 81 -1.42 9.34 -3.76
CA GLU A 81 -1.85 9.93 -2.50
C GLU A 81 -1.12 9.22 -1.36
N ARG A 82 -0.46 9.97 -0.47
CA ARG A 82 0.06 9.40 0.78
C ARG A 82 -1.12 9.10 1.70
N SER A 83 -1.14 7.91 2.28
CA SER A 83 -2.16 7.56 3.28
C SER A 83 -1.74 8.12 4.63
N PHE A 84 -2.64 8.86 5.28
CA PHE A 84 -2.43 9.38 6.62
C PHE A 84 -3.24 8.55 7.63
N PRO A 85 -2.69 8.27 8.82
CA PRO A 85 -3.46 7.65 9.88
C PRO A 85 -4.66 8.53 10.23
N LEU A 86 -5.86 7.93 10.17
CA LEU A 86 -7.07 8.57 10.67
C LEU A 86 -7.14 8.33 12.18
N PHE A 87 -7.06 9.41 12.96
CA PHE A 87 -7.30 9.36 14.39
C PHE A 87 -8.79 9.62 14.65
N LYS A 88 -9.40 8.82 15.52
CA LYS A 88 -10.69 9.15 16.15
C LYS A 88 -10.37 9.63 17.56
N GLU A 89 -10.82 10.83 17.89
CA GLU A 89 -10.87 11.35 19.27
C GLU A 89 -11.83 10.54 20.14
#